data_AF-A0A060XM49-F1
#
_entry.id   AF-A0A060XM49-F1
#
_cell.length_a   1.000
_cell.length_b   1.000
_cell.length_c   1.000
_cell.angle_alpha   90.00
_cell.angle_beta   90.00
_cell.angle_gamma   90.00
#
_symmetry.space_group_name_H-M   'P 1'
#
loop_
_entity.id
_entity.type
_entity.pdbx_description
1 polymer ?
#
loop_
_entity_poly.entity_id
_entity_poly.type
_entity_poly.pdbx_seq_one_letter_code
_entity_poly.pdbx_strand_id
1 'polypeptide(L)'
;MEPSGQDANDHGQNSVGDGEHPWEVTDMTRLRRFICYGSEMAIYDTKEHRLGMESALALLSLLQEGRGCEVVEEVKRLALEGRPVRANPSLFALAVCSQHLDLNTRQGAFRALSDVCRAPEHLFTFIQYKKEVKERMRCGIWGRALRKAVSDWYNKQDAMGLALAVTKYKTREGWSHQDLLRLSHAKPANEAIVLISKYVMKGWKEVQGAYADKENSEEVIKVLSYLEAVEKVKHSADEMEVSHLIEEHSLEREQLLTDHLRSKVVSSDQLVLEWPSQSPDLNPIEYLWAELKKRVRARRPTNMTQLHQLCQEEWAKIHPTYCVKLVEGYPKCGSYSNELKRVSDTQYLNWDASFLRDDMFTNVEPAGKRFVVAVDISTSLSSIVKGTSVSTAVAAAAMTMVFARTEAETQVMAYSEGAIVPCTITEGMSLRQVATELVKIPSGYTDCALPILWASEKRITVDMFIIFTNSACWHGEANPTECLRMYRHKMGIFSKLMVCGLTSNGLSIADPAEDRGMLDLCGFDLGAIEVIRNLALDLI
;
A
#
# COMPACT_ATOMS: atom_id res chain seq x y z
N MET A 1 -20.65 -54.60 55.74
CA MET A 1 -20.20 -53.21 55.83
C MET A 1 -20.70 -52.52 54.58
N GLU A 2 -21.80 -51.82 54.75
CA GLU A 2 -22.49 -51.02 53.74
C GLU A 2 -21.83 -49.63 53.57
N PRO A 3 -22.23 -48.86 52.53
CA PRO A 3 -21.50 -47.76 51.89
C PRO A 3 -21.99 -46.36 52.30
N SER A 4 -21.41 -45.27 51.75
CA SER A 4 -21.98 -43.91 51.55
C SER A 4 -20.84 -42.89 51.30
N GLY A 5 -20.98 -41.81 50.54
CA GLY A 5 -22.12 -41.21 49.86
C GLY A 5 -21.68 -40.02 48.98
N GLN A 6 -22.51 -39.71 47.99
CA GLN A 6 -22.51 -38.46 47.22
C GLN A 6 -22.77 -37.27 48.15
N ASP A 7 -22.29 -36.08 47.79
CA ASP A 7 -23.19 -34.92 47.69
C ASP A 7 -22.61 -33.85 46.77
N ALA A 8 -23.47 -33.45 45.83
CA ALA A 8 -23.33 -32.26 45.02
C ALA A 8 -23.55 -31.02 45.90
N ASN A 9 -22.81 -29.95 45.64
CA ASN A 9 -23.35 -28.62 45.88
C ASN A 9 -22.94 -27.66 44.77
N ASP A 10 -23.92 -27.48 43.90
CA ASP A 10 -24.14 -26.36 43.01
C ASP A 10 -24.13 -25.06 43.83
N HIS A 11 -23.09 -24.27 43.67
CA HIS A 11 -23.13 -22.84 43.98
C HIS A 11 -22.70 -22.10 42.73
N GLY A 12 -23.71 -21.77 41.91
CA GLY A 12 -23.62 -20.80 40.85
C GLY A 12 -22.92 -19.52 41.32
N GLN A 13 -21.73 -19.30 40.80
CA GLN A 13 -21.23 -17.96 40.58
C GLN A 13 -21.66 -17.54 39.17
N ASN A 14 -22.87 -17.00 39.11
CA ASN A 14 -23.14 -15.90 38.19
C ASN A 14 -22.18 -14.75 38.57
N SER A 15 -21.06 -14.65 37.85
CA SER A 15 -20.28 -13.42 37.70
C SER A 15 -20.13 -13.19 36.20
N VAL A 16 -21.14 -12.62 35.54
CA VAL A 16 -21.19 -11.18 35.23
C VAL A 16 -19.88 -10.70 34.63
N GLY A 17 -19.85 -10.68 33.28
CA GLY A 17 -18.94 -9.87 32.47
C GLY A 17 -17.84 -10.66 31.77
N ASP A 18 -18.18 -11.28 30.62
CA ASP A 18 -17.21 -11.46 29.53
C ASP A 18 -16.70 -10.06 29.13
N GLY A 19 -15.64 -9.62 29.80
CA GLY A 19 -14.81 -8.53 29.32
C GLY A 19 -13.64 -9.16 28.59
N GLU A 20 -13.73 -9.25 27.26
CA GLU A 20 -12.58 -9.57 26.40
C GLU A 20 -11.33 -8.86 26.94
N HIS A 21 -10.27 -9.62 27.23
CA HIS A 21 -9.04 -9.00 27.67
C HIS A 21 -8.60 -8.01 26.58
N PRO A 22 -8.26 -6.76 26.91
CA PRO A 22 -8.04 -5.72 25.91
C PRO A 22 -6.81 -5.96 25.02
N TRP A 23 -6.17 -7.12 25.08
CA TRP A 23 -4.93 -7.46 24.39
C TRP A 23 -5.17 -8.62 23.40
N GLU A 24 -6.32 -9.29 23.48
CA GLU A 24 -6.65 -10.50 22.74
C GLU A 24 -6.81 -10.22 21.24
N VAL A 25 -6.28 -11.16 20.44
CA VAL A 25 -6.33 -11.11 18.99
C VAL A 25 -7.62 -11.78 18.52
N THR A 26 -8.67 -10.99 18.29
CA THR A 26 -9.93 -11.49 17.72
C THR A 26 -9.78 -11.84 16.23
N ASP A 27 -10.70 -12.65 15.70
CA ASP A 27 -10.78 -12.92 14.25
C ASP A 27 -11.04 -11.64 13.43
N MET A 28 -11.71 -10.64 14.00
CA MET A 28 -11.86 -9.33 13.36
C MET A 28 -10.54 -8.57 13.27
N THR A 29 -9.69 -8.64 14.29
CA THR A 29 -8.33 -8.10 14.27
C THR A 29 -7.48 -8.79 13.19
N ARG A 30 -7.55 -10.13 13.13
CA ARG A 30 -6.86 -10.92 12.09
C ARG A 30 -7.35 -10.60 10.68
N LEU A 31 -8.65 -10.39 10.51
CA LEU A 31 -9.24 -9.93 9.25
C LEU A 31 -8.71 -8.54 8.86
N ARG A 32 -8.64 -7.59 9.79
CA ARG A 32 -8.09 -6.24 9.52
C ARG A 32 -6.64 -6.30 9.08
N ARG A 33 -5.81 -7.11 9.75
CA ARG A 33 -4.43 -7.42 9.36
C ARG A 33 -4.36 -7.96 7.94
N PHE A 34 -5.18 -8.97 7.65
CA PHE A 34 -5.27 -9.56 6.32
C PHE A 34 -5.66 -8.52 5.26
N ILE A 35 -6.70 -7.71 5.51
CA ILE A 35 -7.16 -6.68 4.58
C ILE A 35 -6.07 -5.62 4.36
N CYS A 36 -5.36 -5.22 5.42
CA CYS A 36 -4.38 -4.14 5.34
C CYS A 36 -3.10 -4.56 4.61
N TYR A 37 -2.62 -5.78 4.81
CA TYR A 37 -1.32 -6.20 4.25
C TYR A 37 -1.21 -7.64 3.75
N GLY A 38 -2.28 -8.43 3.81
CA GLY A 38 -2.36 -9.75 3.18
C GLY A 38 -1.91 -10.93 4.04
N SER A 39 -1.76 -10.73 5.35
CA SER A 39 -1.47 -11.79 6.31
C SER A 39 -2.31 -11.60 7.57
N GLU A 40 -2.81 -12.70 8.15
CA GLU A 40 -3.53 -12.67 9.44
C GLU A 40 -2.59 -12.63 10.65
N MET A 41 -1.31 -12.95 10.42
CA MET A 41 -0.29 -12.99 11.45
C MET A 41 0.15 -11.57 11.80
N ALA A 42 0.72 -11.40 12.98
CA ALA A 42 1.40 -10.18 13.42
C ALA A 42 2.73 -9.91 12.67
N ILE A 43 2.81 -10.27 11.38
CA ILE A 43 4.01 -10.14 10.55
C ILE A 43 3.65 -9.48 9.21
N TYR A 44 4.26 -8.34 8.93
CA TYR A 44 4.24 -7.69 7.63
C TYR A 44 5.47 -8.09 6.81
N ASP A 45 5.28 -8.65 5.61
CA ASP A 45 6.37 -8.89 4.65
C ASP A 45 6.20 -7.98 3.43
N THR A 46 7.29 -7.31 3.06
CA THR A 46 7.35 -6.50 1.83
C THR A 46 7.18 -7.33 0.57
N LYS A 47 7.43 -8.64 0.62
CA LYS A 47 7.13 -9.53 -0.51
C LYS A 47 5.64 -9.79 -0.61
N GLU A 48 5.11 -9.66 -1.82
CA GLU A 48 3.74 -10.05 -2.11
C GLU A 48 3.64 -11.57 -2.25
N HIS A 49 2.77 -12.17 -1.46
CA HIS A 49 2.47 -13.59 -1.49
C HIS A 49 1.16 -13.81 -2.22
N ARG A 50 1.08 -14.91 -2.97
CA ARG A 50 -0.17 -15.28 -3.63
C ARG A 50 -1.20 -15.64 -2.56
N LEU A 51 -2.33 -14.94 -2.58
CA LEU A 51 -3.43 -15.17 -1.65
C LEU A 51 -4.19 -16.45 -2.02
N GLY A 52 -4.58 -17.19 -0.98
CA GLY A 52 -5.42 -18.37 -1.09
C GLY A 52 -6.36 -18.48 0.10
N MET A 53 -7.23 -19.49 0.09
CA MET A 53 -8.15 -19.72 1.21
C MET A 53 -7.41 -20.03 2.52
N GLU A 54 -6.23 -20.64 2.43
CA GLU A 54 -5.37 -20.96 3.57
C GLU A 54 -4.73 -19.72 4.21
N SER A 55 -4.60 -18.61 3.48
CA SER A 55 -4.08 -17.34 4.02
C SER A 55 -5.16 -16.49 4.70
N ALA A 56 -6.42 -16.92 4.69
CA ALA A 56 -7.58 -16.13 5.11
C ALA A 56 -8.50 -16.93 6.07
N LEU A 57 -7.93 -17.63 7.06
CA LEU A 57 -8.67 -18.48 8.00
C LEU A 57 -9.67 -17.71 8.87
N ALA A 58 -9.30 -16.54 9.38
CA ALA A 58 -10.19 -15.67 10.16
C ALA A 58 -11.37 -15.17 9.32
N LEU A 59 -11.14 -14.83 8.05
CA LEU A 59 -12.22 -14.52 7.11
C LEU A 59 -13.21 -15.68 7.00
N LEU A 60 -12.72 -16.91 6.88
CA LEU A 60 -13.57 -18.09 6.76
C LEU A 60 -14.30 -18.41 8.07
N SER A 61 -13.65 -18.21 9.21
CA SER A 61 -14.23 -18.35 10.55
C SER A 61 -15.43 -17.40 10.71
N LEU A 62 -15.24 -16.10 10.46
CA LEU A 62 -16.30 -15.09 10.55
C LEU A 62 -17.48 -15.38 9.60
N LEU A 63 -17.22 -15.94 8.42
CA LEU A 63 -18.27 -16.35 7.50
C LEU A 63 -19.07 -17.55 8.02
N GLN A 64 -18.40 -18.52 8.66
CA GLN A 64 -19.04 -19.68 9.28
C GLN A 64 -19.90 -19.28 10.48
N GLU A 65 -19.48 -18.27 11.24
CA GLU A 65 -20.24 -17.68 12.35
C GLU A 65 -21.44 -16.84 11.89
N GLY A 66 -21.65 -16.66 10.58
CA GLY A 66 -22.75 -15.85 10.03
C GLY A 66 -22.50 -14.34 10.05
N ARG A 67 -21.27 -13.91 10.34
CA ARG A 67 -20.86 -12.49 10.43
C ARG A 67 -20.43 -11.88 9.09
N GLY A 68 -20.81 -12.50 7.98
CA GLY A 68 -20.35 -12.08 6.65
C GLY A 68 -20.77 -10.66 6.24
N CYS A 69 -21.87 -10.12 6.79
CA CYS A 69 -22.23 -8.72 6.55
C CYS A 69 -21.23 -7.75 7.22
N GLU A 70 -20.78 -8.06 8.45
CA GLU A 70 -19.77 -7.28 9.15
C GLU A 70 -18.44 -7.28 8.38
N VAL A 71 -18.03 -8.45 7.88
CA VAL A 71 -16.83 -8.61 7.04
C VAL A 71 -16.89 -7.69 5.82
N VAL A 72 -18.01 -7.68 5.09
CA VAL A 72 -18.16 -6.87 3.88
C VAL A 72 -18.12 -5.37 4.19
N GLU A 73 -18.81 -4.93 5.25
CA GLU A 73 -18.78 -3.53 5.66
C GLU A 73 -17.38 -3.12 6.10
N GLU A 74 -16.64 -3.99 6.77
CA GLU A 74 -15.26 -3.70 7.19
C GLU A 74 -14.30 -3.60 6.00
N VAL A 75 -14.40 -4.52 5.02
CA VAL A 75 -13.65 -4.43 3.74
C VAL A 75 -13.95 -3.13 3.03
N LYS A 76 -15.23 -2.75 2.95
CA LYS A 76 -15.66 -1.50 2.32
C LYS A 76 -15.11 -0.28 3.07
N ARG A 77 -15.24 -0.25 4.39
CA ARG A 77 -14.77 0.85 5.26
C ARG A 77 -13.27 1.07 5.08
N LEU A 78 -12.47 0.03 5.22
CA LEU A 78 -11.01 0.12 5.07
C LEU A 78 -10.60 0.55 3.67
N ALA A 79 -11.25 0.02 2.63
CA ALA A 79 -11.00 0.43 1.24
C ALA A 79 -11.36 1.91 1.01
N LEU A 80 -12.46 2.40 1.59
CA LEU A 80 -12.89 3.80 1.51
C LEU A 80 -11.90 4.75 2.18
N GLU A 81 -11.45 4.40 3.38
CA GLU A 81 -10.45 5.14 4.16
C GLU A 81 -9.04 5.08 3.57
N GLY A 82 -8.76 4.16 2.64
CA GLY A 82 -7.44 4.01 2.04
C GLY A 82 -6.40 3.40 2.98
N ARG A 83 -6.84 2.62 3.99
CA ARG A 83 -5.96 1.95 4.96
C ARG A 83 -5.13 0.79 4.40
N PRO A 84 -5.64 0.00 3.42
CA PRO A 84 -4.87 -1.10 2.87
C PRO A 84 -3.63 -0.65 2.12
N VAL A 85 -2.49 -1.26 2.44
CA VAL A 85 -1.24 -1.12 1.69
C VAL A 85 -1.40 -1.65 0.26
N ARG A 86 -2.17 -2.73 0.11
CA ARG A 86 -2.41 -3.41 -1.17
C ARG A 86 -3.91 -3.60 -1.36
N ALA A 87 -4.37 -3.46 -2.60
CA ALA A 87 -5.77 -3.72 -2.94
C ALA A 87 -6.10 -5.23 -2.91
N ASN A 88 -5.14 -6.09 -3.24
CA ASN A 88 -5.35 -7.52 -3.46
C ASN A 88 -6.05 -8.26 -2.31
N PRO A 89 -5.70 -8.07 -1.03
CA PRO A 89 -6.41 -8.72 0.07
C PRO A 89 -7.88 -8.29 0.21
N SER A 90 -8.17 -7.00 0.01
CA SER A 90 -9.54 -6.50 -0.02
C SER A 90 -10.36 -7.13 -1.15
N LEU A 91 -9.75 -7.25 -2.34
CA LEU A 91 -10.38 -7.87 -3.51
C LEU A 91 -10.61 -9.37 -3.31
N PHE A 92 -9.66 -10.06 -2.68
CA PHE A 92 -9.78 -11.47 -2.34
C PHE A 92 -10.91 -11.70 -1.33
N ALA A 93 -10.94 -10.93 -0.23
CA ALA A 93 -11.99 -11.03 0.79
C ALA A 93 -13.38 -10.78 0.19
N LEU A 94 -13.51 -9.75 -0.67
CA LEU A 94 -14.75 -9.46 -1.39
C LEU A 94 -15.15 -10.59 -2.37
N ALA A 95 -14.17 -11.20 -3.04
CA ALA A 95 -14.41 -12.33 -3.94
C ALA A 95 -14.98 -13.54 -3.21
N VAL A 96 -14.42 -13.88 -2.03
CA VAL A 96 -14.93 -14.95 -1.15
C VAL A 96 -16.35 -14.62 -0.66
N CYS A 97 -16.58 -13.41 -0.12
CA CYS A 97 -17.90 -13.00 0.37
C CYS A 97 -18.98 -13.02 -0.73
N SER A 98 -18.63 -12.61 -1.95
CA SER A 98 -19.54 -12.62 -3.10
C SER A 98 -19.86 -14.01 -3.67
N GLN A 99 -19.22 -15.06 -3.16
CA GLN A 99 -19.51 -16.46 -3.47
C GLN A 99 -20.10 -17.22 -2.27
N HIS A 100 -20.31 -16.56 -1.13
CA HIS A 100 -20.85 -17.17 0.07
C HIS A 100 -22.30 -17.66 -0.13
N LEU A 101 -22.69 -18.66 0.68
CA LEU A 101 -24.03 -19.25 0.66
C LEU A 101 -25.08 -18.28 1.21
N ASP A 102 -24.72 -17.50 2.24
CA ASP A 102 -25.60 -16.48 2.82
C ASP A 102 -25.94 -15.38 1.80
N LEU A 103 -27.24 -15.09 1.69
CA LEU A 103 -27.76 -14.14 0.72
C LEU A 103 -27.37 -12.70 1.07
N ASN A 104 -27.39 -12.33 2.34
CA ASN A 104 -27.13 -10.96 2.78
C ASN A 104 -25.66 -10.59 2.55
N THR A 105 -24.74 -11.48 2.93
CA THR A 105 -23.30 -11.37 2.69
C THR A 105 -23.02 -11.21 1.20
N ARG A 106 -23.61 -12.08 0.36
CA ARG A 106 -23.40 -12.03 -1.09
C ARG A 106 -23.93 -10.74 -1.71
N GLN A 107 -25.11 -10.29 -1.30
CA GLN A 107 -25.68 -9.03 -1.78
C GLN A 107 -24.85 -7.82 -1.33
N GLY A 108 -24.40 -7.80 -0.07
CA GLY A 108 -23.51 -6.78 0.45
C GLY A 108 -22.23 -6.69 -0.37
N ALA A 109 -21.58 -7.82 -0.64
CA ALA A 109 -20.34 -7.86 -1.40
C ALA A 109 -20.50 -7.27 -2.82
N PHE A 110 -21.61 -7.54 -3.51
CA PHE A 110 -21.88 -6.92 -4.82
C PHE A 110 -22.24 -5.44 -4.73
N ARG A 111 -22.86 -4.98 -3.64
CA ARG A 111 -23.12 -3.54 -3.41
C ARG A 111 -21.82 -2.78 -3.14
N ALA A 112 -20.88 -3.37 -2.42
CA ALA A 112 -19.56 -2.79 -2.14
C ALA A 112 -18.58 -2.84 -3.33
N LEU A 113 -18.92 -3.54 -4.43
CA LEU A 113 -18.00 -3.76 -5.55
C LEU A 113 -17.44 -2.48 -6.14
N SER A 114 -18.28 -1.46 -6.39
CA SER A 114 -17.81 -0.19 -6.97
C SER A 114 -16.94 0.63 -6.01
N ASP A 115 -17.13 0.45 -4.70
CA ASP A 115 -16.41 1.20 -3.67
C ASP A 115 -14.99 0.64 -3.49
N VAL A 116 -14.84 -0.69 -3.60
CA VAL A 116 -13.58 -1.42 -3.50
C VAL A 116 -12.85 -1.44 -4.86
N CYS A 117 -13.53 -1.81 -5.94
CA CYS A 117 -12.95 -1.88 -7.28
C CYS A 117 -13.00 -0.53 -7.99
N ARG A 118 -12.14 0.41 -7.61
CA ARG A 118 -12.11 1.76 -8.20
C ARG A 118 -11.51 1.84 -9.61
N ALA A 119 -10.69 0.86 -9.99
CA ALA A 119 -9.94 0.85 -11.24
C ALA A 119 -10.10 -0.49 -11.99
N PRO A 120 -9.88 -0.54 -13.32
CA PRO A 120 -10.00 -1.76 -14.12
C PRO A 120 -9.23 -2.95 -13.57
N GLU A 121 -7.99 -2.73 -13.14
CA GLU A 121 -7.12 -3.76 -12.58
C GLU A 121 -7.73 -4.40 -11.32
N HIS A 122 -8.41 -3.61 -10.48
CA HIS A 122 -9.11 -4.16 -9.32
C HIS A 122 -10.27 -5.06 -9.74
N LEU A 123 -11.04 -4.64 -10.74
CA LEU A 123 -12.15 -5.43 -11.26
C LEU A 123 -11.65 -6.73 -11.90
N PHE A 124 -10.58 -6.68 -12.70
CA PHE A 124 -9.96 -7.87 -13.29
C PHE A 124 -9.44 -8.84 -12.23
N THR A 125 -8.71 -8.33 -11.24
CA THR A 125 -8.20 -9.15 -10.12
C THR A 125 -9.33 -9.75 -9.29
N PHE A 126 -10.40 -9.00 -9.01
CA PHE A 126 -11.59 -9.54 -8.33
C PHE A 126 -12.23 -10.70 -9.10
N ILE A 127 -12.40 -10.55 -10.42
CA ILE A 127 -12.95 -11.63 -11.26
C ILE A 127 -12.01 -12.83 -11.30
N GLN A 128 -10.70 -12.61 -11.34
CA GLN A 128 -9.71 -13.66 -11.25
C GLN A 128 -9.78 -14.42 -9.91
N TYR A 129 -9.86 -13.73 -8.77
CA TYR A 129 -10.02 -14.40 -7.48
C TYR A 129 -11.32 -15.20 -7.40
N LYS A 130 -12.43 -14.66 -7.92
CA LYS A 130 -13.69 -15.43 -8.04
C LYS A 130 -13.52 -16.69 -8.87
N LYS A 131 -12.67 -16.67 -9.90
CA LYS A 131 -12.36 -17.86 -10.72
C LYS A 131 -11.54 -18.87 -9.92
N GLU A 132 -10.56 -18.41 -9.16
CA GLU A 132 -9.68 -19.28 -8.36
C GLU A 132 -10.41 -19.95 -7.18
N VAL A 133 -11.29 -19.22 -6.49
CA VAL A 133 -12.03 -19.78 -5.33
C VAL A 133 -13.26 -20.59 -5.74
N LYS A 134 -13.63 -20.60 -7.02
CA LYS A 134 -14.81 -21.27 -7.58
C LYS A 134 -14.93 -22.74 -7.18
N GLU A 135 -13.83 -23.50 -7.29
CA GLU A 135 -13.82 -24.95 -7.04
C GLU A 135 -14.07 -25.26 -5.56
N ARG A 136 -13.42 -24.52 -4.67
CA ARG A 136 -13.60 -24.66 -3.21
C ARG A 136 -14.99 -24.22 -2.77
N MET A 137 -15.53 -23.15 -3.37
CA MET A 137 -16.88 -22.63 -3.06
C MET A 137 -18.01 -23.40 -3.76
N ARG A 138 -17.69 -24.37 -4.65
CA ARG A 138 -18.66 -25.19 -5.41
C ARG A 138 -19.77 -24.38 -6.10
N CYS A 139 -19.45 -23.18 -6.59
CA CYS A 139 -20.43 -22.28 -7.17
C CYS A 139 -20.05 -21.82 -8.59
N GLY A 140 -21.02 -21.36 -9.37
CA GLY A 140 -20.78 -20.75 -10.68
C GLY A 140 -20.28 -19.29 -10.53
N ILE A 141 -19.46 -18.82 -11.47
CA ILE A 141 -18.96 -17.44 -11.46
C ILE A 141 -20.04 -16.47 -11.98
N TRP A 142 -20.57 -16.74 -13.17
CA TRP A 142 -21.42 -15.81 -13.92
C TRP A 142 -22.92 -15.99 -13.62
N GLY A 143 -23.31 -15.65 -12.40
CA GLY A 143 -24.72 -15.51 -12.01
C GLY A 143 -25.32 -14.16 -12.42
N ARG A 144 -26.66 -14.01 -12.27
CA ARG A 144 -27.36 -12.74 -12.54
C ARG A 144 -26.78 -11.58 -11.71
N ALA A 145 -26.41 -11.84 -10.46
CA ALA A 145 -25.84 -10.83 -9.56
C ALA A 145 -24.50 -10.29 -10.06
N LEU A 146 -23.56 -11.17 -10.47
CA LEU A 146 -22.27 -10.72 -11.00
C LEU A 146 -22.43 -9.96 -12.33
N ARG A 147 -23.28 -10.46 -13.24
CA ARG A 147 -23.57 -9.77 -14.50
C ARG A 147 -24.09 -8.35 -14.26
N LYS A 148 -25.02 -8.20 -13.33
CA LYS A 148 -25.55 -6.90 -12.92
C LYS A 148 -24.46 -6.02 -12.30
N ALA A 149 -23.67 -6.54 -11.37
CA ALA A 149 -22.64 -5.76 -10.69
C ALA A 149 -21.54 -5.25 -11.66
N VAL A 150 -21.11 -6.09 -12.61
CA VAL A 150 -20.15 -5.68 -13.66
C VAL A 150 -20.79 -4.65 -14.60
N SER A 151 -22.03 -4.86 -15.03
CA SER A 151 -22.73 -3.87 -15.87
C SER A 151 -22.90 -2.53 -15.16
N ASP A 152 -23.26 -2.56 -13.87
CA ASP A 152 -23.41 -1.36 -13.04
C ASP A 152 -22.06 -0.66 -12.85
N TRP A 153 -20.95 -1.40 -12.77
CA TRP A 153 -19.60 -0.83 -12.66
C TRP A 153 -19.25 0.03 -13.87
N TYR A 154 -19.49 -0.46 -15.09
CA TYR A 154 -19.28 0.31 -16.33
C TYR A 154 -20.25 1.49 -16.44
N ASN A 155 -21.52 1.25 -16.13
CA ASN A 155 -22.58 2.24 -16.32
C ASN A 155 -22.54 3.41 -15.32
N LYS A 156 -21.84 3.27 -14.20
CA LYS A 156 -21.66 4.34 -13.19
C LYS A 156 -20.42 5.21 -13.44
N GLN A 157 -19.60 4.89 -14.44
CA GLN A 157 -18.43 5.70 -14.76
C GLN A 157 -18.83 6.95 -15.56
N ASP A 158 -18.03 7.99 -15.41
CA ASP A 158 -18.02 9.12 -16.34
C ASP A 158 -17.46 8.66 -17.69
N ALA A 159 -17.94 9.25 -18.79
CA ALA A 159 -17.56 8.79 -20.12
C ALA A 159 -16.06 8.93 -20.37
N MET A 160 -15.47 10.07 -19.99
CA MET A 160 -14.04 10.33 -20.18
C MET A 160 -13.17 9.45 -19.27
N GLY A 161 -13.52 9.31 -17.99
CA GLY A 161 -12.83 8.42 -17.06
C GLY A 161 -12.88 6.96 -17.50
N LEU A 162 -14.02 6.50 -18.06
CA LEU A 162 -14.10 5.17 -18.65
C LEU A 162 -13.23 5.03 -19.91
N ALA A 163 -13.24 6.03 -20.80
CA ALA A 163 -12.39 6.02 -22.00
C ALA A 163 -10.91 5.90 -21.62
N LEU A 164 -10.46 6.70 -20.65
CA LEU A 164 -9.10 6.65 -20.12
C LEU A 164 -8.78 5.30 -19.46
N ALA A 165 -9.72 4.76 -18.69
CA ALA A 165 -9.54 3.47 -18.01
C ALA A 165 -9.34 2.32 -19.01
N VAL A 166 -10.15 2.25 -20.07
CA VAL A 166 -10.08 1.16 -21.07
C VAL A 166 -8.87 1.25 -22.00
N THR A 167 -8.36 2.46 -22.25
CA THR A 167 -7.17 2.67 -23.08
C THR A 167 -5.89 2.43 -22.28
N LYS A 168 -5.87 2.81 -20.99
CA LYS A 168 -4.76 2.58 -20.08
C LYS A 168 -4.60 1.11 -19.69
N TYR A 169 -5.66 0.47 -19.23
CA TYR A 169 -5.63 -0.90 -18.72
C TYR A 169 -6.42 -1.85 -19.62
N LYS A 170 -5.82 -2.21 -20.77
CA LYS A 170 -6.49 -3.12 -21.72
C LYS A 170 -6.73 -4.52 -21.15
N THR A 171 -5.73 -5.06 -20.46
CA THR A 171 -5.76 -6.39 -19.85
C THR A 171 -5.00 -6.44 -18.53
N ARG A 172 -5.43 -7.32 -17.62
CA ARG A 172 -4.73 -7.65 -16.37
C ARG A 172 -5.18 -9.03 -15.87
N GLU A 173 -4.30 -9.80 -15.23
CA GLU A 173 -4.63 -11.14 -14.69
C GLU A 173 -5.30 -12.08 -15.71
N GLY A 174 -4.99 -11.93 -17.00
CA GLY A 174 -5.60 -12.72 -18.07
C GLY A 174 -7.04 -12.32 -18.45
N TRP A 175 -7.55 -11.19 -17.94
CA TRP A 175 -8.86 -10.63 -18.28
C TRP A 175 -8.73 -9.34 -19.08
N SER A 176 -9.67 -9.12 -19.98
CA SER A 176 -9.82 -7.88 -20.74
C SER A 176 -11.18 -7.23 -20.51
N HIS A 177 -11.31 -5.94 -20.83
CA HIS A 177 -12.62 -5.30 -20.85
C HIS A 177 -13.59 -5.97 -21.85
N GLN A 178 -13.07 -6.52 -22.96
CA GLN A 178 -13.85 -7.26 -23.94
C GLN A 178 -14.48 -8.51 -23.32
N ASP A 179 -13.71 -9.25 -22.51
CA ASP A 179 -14.21 -10.43 -21.80
C ASP A 179 -15.31 -10.08 -20.81
N LEU A 180 -15.10 -9.03 -20.01
CA LEU A 180 -16.08 -8.60 -19.01
C LEU A 180 -17.37 -8.11 -19.65
N LEU A 181 -17.31 -7.30 -20.72
CA LEU A 181 -18.49 -6.83 -21.44
C LEU A 181 -19.25 -8.00 -22.09
N ARG A 182 -18.52 -8.95 -22.70
CA ARG A 182 -19.11 -10.16 -23.31
C ARG A 182 -19.83 -11.04 -22.30
N LEU A 183 -19.19 -11.32 -21.16
CA LEU A 183 -19.70 -12.27 -20.16
C LEU A 183 -20.75 -11.64 -19.22
N SER A 184 -20.67 -10.34 -18.98
CA SER A 184 -21.68 -9.61 -18.21
C SER A 184 -22.97 -9.38 -18.99
N HIS A 185 -22.92 -9.41 -20.33
CA HIS A 185 -23.99 -8.92 -21.20
C HIS A 185 -24.42 -7.50 -20.80
N ALA A 186 -23.44 -6.64 -20.48
CA ALA A 186 -23.69 -5.28 -20.05
C ALA A 186 -24.49 -4.53 -21.13
N LYS A 187 -25.57 -3.88 -20.69
CA LYS A 187 -26.33 -2.95 -21.54
C LYS A 187 -25.85 -1.53 -21.21
N PRO A 188 -25.19 -0.85 -22.16
CA PRO A 188 -24.76 0.54 -21.97
C PRO A 188 -25.93 1.45 -21.59
N ALA A 189 -25.72 2.31 -20.61
CA ALA A 189 -26.76 3.23 -20.11
C ALA A 189 -26.92 4.51 -20.95
N ASN A 190 -25.86 4.96 -21.62
CA ASN A 190 -25.85 6.18 -22.43
C ASN A 190 -25.04 5.99 -23.73
N GLU A 191 -25.18 6.92 -24.68
CA GLU A 191 -24.52 6.85 -26.00
C GLU A 191 -22.98 6.83 -25.87
N ALA A 192 -22.42 7.54 -24.88
CA ALA A 192 -20.96 7.55 -24.67
C ALA A 192 -20.42 6.18 -24.22
N ILE A 193 -21.13 5.46 -23.35
CA ILE A 193 -20.77 4.08 -22.97
C ILE A 193 -21.02 3.14 -24.15
N VAL A 194 -22.03 3.38 -25.02
CA VAL A 194 -22.22 2.61 -26.27
C VAL A 194 -21.00 2.78 -27.17
N LEU A 195 -20.53 4.00 -27.37
CA LEU A 195 -19.31 4.33 -28.11
C LEU A 195 -18.10 3.56 -27.57
N ILE A 196 -17.83 3.68 -26.27
CA ILE A 196 -16.66 3.04 -25.64
C ILE A 196 -16.77 1.52 -25.67
N SER A 197 -17.97 0.97 -25.43
CA SER A 197 -18.21 -0.48 -25.53
C SER A 197 -17.99 -0.98 -26.96
N LYS A 198 -18.40 -0.21 -27.97
CA LYS A 198 -18.14 -0.54 -29.38
C LYS A 198 -16.65 -0.49 -29.69
N TYR A 199 -15.93 0.53 -29.22
CA TYR A 199 -14.48 0.63 -29.35
C TYR A 199 -13.77 -0.61 -28.79
N VAL A 200 -14.11 -1.03 -27.57
CA VAL A 200 -13.51 -2.22 -26.93
C VAL A 200 -13.87 -3.52 -27.66
N MET A 201 -15.11 -3.66 -28.13
CA MET A 201 -15.60 -4.93 -28.71
C MET A 201 -15.26 -5.10 -30.19
N LYS A 202 -15.15 -4.00 -30.94
CA LYS A 202 -15.07 -3.99 -32.42
C LYS A 202 -13.89 -3.20 -32.97
N GLY A 203 -13.26 -2.34 -32.17
CA GLY A 203 -12.12 -1.51 -32.56
C GLY A 203 -12.49 -0.16 -33.17
N TRP A 204 -11.46 0.64 -33.45
CA TRP A 204 -11.60 2.04 -33.86
C TRP A 204 -12.28 2.25 -35.21
N LYS A 205 -11.96 1.43 -36.23
CA LYS A 205 -12.53 1.58 -37.58
C LYS A 205 -14.06 1.51 -37.60
N GLU A 206 -14.61 0.59 -36.83
CA GLU A 206 -16.07 0.39 -36.67
C GLU A 206 -16.72 1.55 -35.91
N VAL A 207 -16.00 2.16 -34.98
CA VAL A 207 -16.44 3.36 -34.27
C VAL A 207 -16.47 4.55 -35.23
N GLN A 208 -15.39 4.79 -35.97
CA GLN A 208 -15.31 5.88 -36.94
C GLN A 208 -16.45 5.81 -37.96
N GLY A 209 -16.69 4.62 -38.54
CA GLY A 209 -17.79 4.44 -39.50
C GLY A 209 -19.18 4.62 -38.88
N ALA A 210 -19.38 4.28 -37.61
CA ALA A 210 -20.68 4.41 -36.96
C ALA A 210 -21.03 5.83 -36.47
N TYR A 211 -20.04 6.70 -36.33
CA TYR A 211 -20.20 8.04 -35.74
C TYR A 211 -19.79 9.19 -36.68
N ALA A 212 -19.30 8.92 -37.89
CA ALA A 212 -18.90 9.94 -38.86
C ALA A 212 -20.03 10.89 -39.28
N ASP A 213 -21.23 10.36 -39.52
CA ASP A 213 -22.37 11.14 -40.06
C ASP A 213 -23.46 11.41 -39.01
N LYS A 214 -23.18 11.14 -37.74
CA LYS A 214 -24.14 11.29 -36.64
C LYS A 214 -23.97 12.65 -35.96
N GLU A 215 -25.08 13.32 -35.70
CA GLU A 215 -25.11 14.46 -34.77
C GLU A 215 -24.88 13.93 -33.35
N ASN A 216 -23.70 14.23 -32.80
CA ASN A 216 -23.23 13.70 -31.53
C ASN A 216 -23.31 14.76 -30.43
N SER A 217 -23.59 14.33 -29.21
CA SER A 217 -23.52 15.21 -28.04
C SER A 217 -22.06 15.65 -27.78
N GLU A 218 -21.89 16.79 -27.10
CA GLU A 218 -20.57 17.34 -26.78
C GLU A 218 -19.70 16.34 -26.00
N GLU A 219 -20.29 15.54 -25.11
CA GLU A 219 -19.61 14.48 -24.37
C GLU A 219 -19.07 13.38 -25.29
N VAL A 220 -19.86 12.94 -26.27
CA VAL A 220 -19.48 11.92 -27.25
C VAL A 220 -18.37 12.44 -28.17
N ILE A 221 -18.43 13.71 -28.58
CA ILE A 221 -17.39 14.35 -29.40
C ILE A 221 -16.05 14.38 -28.65
N LYS A 222 -16.06 14.75 -27.36
CA LYS A 222 -14.84 14.74 -26.52
C LYS A 222 -14.23 13.34 -26.42
N VAL A 223 -15.06 12.31 -26.21
CA VAL A 223 -14.58 10.92 -26.14
C VAL A 223 -14.06 10.44 -27.50
N LEU A 224 -14.72 10.78 -28.62
CA LEU A 224 -14.24 10.46 -29.96
C LEU A 224 -12.87 11.09 -30.24
N SER A 225 -12.71 12.38 -29.95
CA SER A 225 -11.43 13.09 -30.09
C SER A 225 -10.32 12.44 -29.27
N TYR A 226 -10.61 12.08 -28.00
CA TYR A 226 -9.65 11.38 -27.16
C TYR A 226 -9.25 10.00 -27.71
N LEU A 227 -10.23 9.18 -28.11
CA LEU A 227 -9.96 7.86 -28.68
C LEU A 227 -9.20 7.93 -30.00
N GLU A 228 -9.48 8.95 -30.81
CA GLU A 228 -8.73 9.23 -32.04
C GLU A 228 -7.26 9.55 -31.74
N ALA A 229 -7.00 10.43 -30.76
CA ALA A 229 -5.64 10.75 -30.33
C ALA A 229 -4.88 9.51 -29.84
N VAL A 230 -5.52 8.67 -29.02
CA VAL A 230 -4.92 7.41 -28.54
C VAL A 230 -4.61 6.45 -29.69
N GLU A 231 -5.42 6.42 -30.75
CA GLU A 231 -5.13 5.60 -31.93
C GLU A 231 -4.06 6.22 -32.83
N LYS A 232 -4.05 7.55 -33.00
CA LYS A 232 -3.00 8.26 -33.76
C LYS A 232 -1.62 8.02 -33.16
N VAL A 233 -1.49 8.12 -31.83
CA VAL A 233 -0.22 7.86 -31.14
C VAL A 233 0.30 6.44 -31.37
N LYS A 234 -0.58 5.44 -31.54
CA LYS A 234 -0.14 4.06 -31.81
C LYS A 234 0.34 3.81 -33.25
N HIS A 235 0.03 4.73 -34.17
CA HIS A 235 0.33 4.55 -35.59
C HIS A 235 1.28 5.62 -36.15
N SER A 236 1.49 6.72 -35.42
CA SER A 236 2.47 7.74 -35.79
C SER A 236 3.88 7.27 -35.44
N ALA A 237 4.83 7.60 -36.31
CA ALA A 237 6.26 7.46 -36.05
C ALA A 237 6.93 8.82 -35.79
N ASP A 238 6.17 9.92 -35.86
CA ASP A 238 6.66 11.28 -35.67
C ASP A 238 6.68 11.64 -34.19
N GLU A 239 7.87 11.86 -33.65
CA GLU A 239 8.10 12.19 -32.25
C GLU A 239 7.45 13.53 -31.83
N MET A 240 7.38 14.50 -32.75
CA MET A 240 6.79 15.82 -32.47
C MET A 240 5.26 15.75 -32.43
N GLU A 241 4.65 14.96 -33.31
CA GLU A 241 3.21 14.72 -33.30
C GLU A 241 2.79 13.98 -32.03
N VAL A 242 3.55 12.95 -31.64
CA VAL A 242 3.30 12.20 -30.40
C VAL A 242 3.42 13.10 -29.17
N SER A 243 4.44 13.96 -29.11
CA SER A 243 4.60 14.94 -28.04
C SER A 243 3.39 15.87 -27.93
N HIS A 244 2.96 16.46 -29.05
CA HIS A 244 1.81 17.36 -29.06
C HIS A 244 0.53 16.67 -28.57
N LEU A 245 0.30 15.42 -28.99
CA LEU A 245 -0.86 14.62 -28.54
C LEU A 245 -0.80 14.27 -27.06
N ILE A 246 0.39 14.07 -26.50
CA ILE A 246 0.59 13.84 -25.06
C ILE A 246 0.19 15.09 -24.27
N GLU A 247 0.64 16.27 -24.70
CA GLU A 247 0.32 17.53 -24.03
C GLU A 247 -1.18 17.87 -24.11
N GLU A 248 -1.77 17.75 -25.31
CA GLU A 248 -3.16 18.10 -25.55
C GLU A 248 -4.14 17.19 -24.79
N HIS A 249 -3.90 15.88 -24.81
CA HIS A 249 -4.83 14.89 -24.25
C HIS A 249 -4.37 14.29 -22.91
N SER A 250 -3.26 14.76 -22.36
CA SER A 250 -2.68 14.28 -21.09
C SER A 250 -2.49 12.74 -21.08
N LEU A 251 -1.95 12.21 -22.18
CA LEU A 251 -1.76 10.77 -22.35
C LEU A 251 -0.69 10.21 -21.41
N GLU A 252 -0.89 8.97 -20.97
CA GLU A 252 0.02 8.29 -20.05
C GLU A 252 0.91 7.26 -20.73
N ARG A 253 1.98 6.87 -20.03
CA ARG A 253 2.99 5.90 -20.47
C ARG A 253 2.39 4.60 -21.00
N GLU A 254 1.35 4.05 -20.37
CA GLU A 254 0.72 2.78 -20.77
C GLU A 254 0.02 2.85 -22.13
N GLN A 255 -0.21 4.07 -22.65
CA GLN A 255 -0.88 4.30 -23.93
C GLN A 255 0.12 4.46 -25.09
N LEU A 256 1.40 4.63 -24.78
CA LEU A 256 2.48 4.81 -25.75
C LEU A 256 3.06 3.46 -26.19
N LEU A 257 3.61 3.43 -27.41
CA LEU A 257 4.43 2.31 -27.87
C LEU A 257 5.79 2.31 -27.17
N THR A 258 6.37 1.12 -27.01
CA THR A 258 7.70 0.94 -26.42
C THR A 258 8.79 1.73 -27.16
N ASP A 259 8.64 1.94 -28.46
CA ASP A 259 9.60 2.71 -29.26
C ASP A 259 9.52 4.22 -28.98
N HIS A 260 8.33 4.76 -28.72
CA HIS A 260 8.18 6.17 -28.30
C HIS A 260 8.85 6.43 -26.95
N LEU A 261 8.82 5.45 -26.05
CA LEU A 261 9.49 5.54 -24.75
C LEU A 261 11.01 5.55 -24.84
N ARG A 262 11.60 5.22 -26.00
CA ARG A 262 13.06 5.31 -26.22
C ARG A 262 13.49 6.65 -26.82
N SER A 263 12.55 7.45 -27.32
CA SER A 263 12.84 8.78 -27.85
C SER A 263 13.14 9.75 -26.72
N LYS A 264 14.18 10.56 -26.91
CA LYS A 264 14.53 11.64 -25.98
C LYS A 264 13.50 12.77 -25.98
N VAL A 265 12.84 13.04 -27.11
CA VAL A 265 11.86 14.13 -27.30
C VAL A 265 10.53 13.77 -26.62
N VAL A 266 10.03 12.57 -26.89
CA VAL A 266 8.78 12.11 -26.25
C VAL A 266 8.97 11.92 -24.74
N SER A 267 10.15 11.46 -24.31
CA SER A 267 10.48 11.36 -22.88
C SER A 267 10.69 12.73 -22.22
N SER A 268 11.14 13.74 -22.95
CA SER A 268 11.28 15.09 -22.41
C SER A 268 9.94 15.81 -22.29
N ASP A 269 8.99 15.57 -23.18
CA ASP A 269 7.69 16.26 -23.13
C ASP A 269 6.70 15.59 -22.15
N GLN A 270 6.95 14.33 -21.77
CA GLN A 270 6.32 13.75 -20.56
C GLN A 270 6.82 14.40 -19.26
N LEU A 271 8.05 14.95 -19.23
CA LEU A 271 8.62 15.72 -18.13
C LEU A 271 9.88 16.52 -18.54
N VAL A 272 9.80 17.85 -18.65
CA VAL A 272 10.98 18.72 -18.46
C VAL A 272 10.57 20.08 -17.87
N LEU A 273 10.78 20.22 -16.55
CA LEU A 273 11.66 21.29 -16.05
C LEU A 273 13.09 20.88 -16.44
N GLU A 274 13.90 21.78 -17.01
CA GLU A 274 15.21 21.48 -17.64
C GLU A 274 16.09 20.50 -16.83
N TRP A 275 16.30 19.29 -17.38
CA TRP A 275 17.21 18.26 -16.88
C TRP A 275 18.31 17.95 -17.91
N PRO A 276 19.54 17.56 -17.50
CA PRO A 276 20.62 17.24 -18.43
C PRO A 276 20.45 15.87 -19.10
N SER A 277 20.82 15.80 -20.37
CA SER A 277 20.39 14.86 -21.42
C SER A 277 20.98 13.43 -21.39
N GLN A 278 21.21 12.82 -20.22
CA GLN A 278 22.00 11.57 -20.13
C GLN A 278 21.33 10.32 -19.54
N SER A 279 20.02 10.30 -19.23
CA SER A 279 19.22 9.05 -19.06
C SER A 279 17.71 9.35 -18.92
N PRO A 280 16.91 9.31 -20.00
CA PRO A 280 15.47 9.58 -19.96
C PRO A 280 14.65 8.46 -19.26
N ASP A 281 15.17 7.23 -19.22
CA ASP A 281 14.43 6.03 -18.79
C ASP A 281 14.30 5.86 -17.26
N LEU A 282 14.88 6.78 -16.48
CA LEU A 282 15.17 6.59 -15.06
C LEU A 282 14.92 7.87 -14.26
N ASN A 283 13.81 8.58 -14.49
CA ASN A 283 13.47 9.76 -13.68
C ASN A 283 12.60 9.38 -12.45
N PRO A 284 13.11 9.46 -11.20
CA PRO A 284 12.32 9.28 -9.98
C PRO A 284 11.06 10.16 -9.94
N ILE A 285 11.14 11.35 -10.53
CA ILE A 285 10.06 12.33 -10.54
C ILE A 285 8.89 11.84 -11.41
N GLU A 286 9.13 11.06 -12.47
CA GLU A 286 8.05 10.43 -13.26
C GLU A 286 7.24 9.46 -12.42
N TYR A 287 7.92 8.62 -11.65
CA TYR A 287 7.25 7.66 -10.78
C TYR A 287 6.47 8.39 -9.67
N LEU A 288 7.00 9.50 -9.17
CA LEU A 288 6.35 10.38 -8.22
C LEU A 288 5.07 11.02 -8.79
N TRP A 289 5.14 11.58 -10.00
CA TRP A 289 3.98 12.15 -10.68
C TRP A 289 2.97 11.10 -11.13
N ALA A 290 3.41 9.91 -11.56
CA ALA A 290 2.52 8.81 -11.91
C ALA A 290 1.71 8.34 -10.71
N GLU A 291 2.34 8.22 -9.54
CA GLU A 291 1.67 7.88 -8.29
C GLU A 291 0.74 9.01 -7.82
N LEU A 292 1.13 10.28 -7.97
CA LEU A 292 0.24 11.43 -7.70
C LEU A 292 -0.98 11.41 -8.60
N LYS A 293 -0.78 11.33 -9.92
CA LYS A 293 -1.85 11.32 -10.92
C LYS A 293 -2.82 10.17 -10.65
N LYS A 294 -2.31 8.98 -10.32
CA LYS A 294 -3.12 7.81 -9.93
C LYS A 294 -4.01 8.11 -8.72
N ARG A 295 -3.46 8.73 -7.68
CA ARG A 295 -4.18 9.04 -6.45
C ARG A 295 -5.20 10.17 -6.59
N VAL A 296 -4.85 11.26 -7.27
CA VAL A 296 -5.76 12.37 -7.57
C VAL A 296 -6.93 11.90 -8.42
N ARG A 297 -6.67 11.06 -9.41
CA ARG A 297 -7.73 10.47 -10.26
C ARG A 297 -8.66 9.55 -9.48
N ALA A 298 -8.15 8.83 -8.47
CA ALA A 298 -9.00 8.00 -7.61
C ALA A 298 -10.05 8.81 -6.84
N ARG A 299 -9.85 10.13 -6.65
CA ARG A 299 -10.79 11.03 -5.97
C ARG A 299 -11.72 11.82 -6.89
N ARG A 300 -11.60 11.68 -8.22
CA ARG A 300 -12.51 12.24 -9.23
C ARG A 300 -12.84 13.74 -9.05
N PRO A 301 -11.85 14.65 -9.13
CA PRO A 301 -12.10 16.10 -9.12
C PRO A 301 -13.08 16.50 -10.23
N THR A 302 -14.04 17.37 -9.90
CA THR A 302 -15.06 17.86 -10.84
C THR A 302 -14.80 19.28 -11.36
N ASN A 303 -13.89 20.03 -10.74
CA ASN A 303 -13.52 21.38 -11.15
C ASN A 303 -12.03 21.69 -10.85
N MET A 304 -11.50 22.75 -11.47
CA MET A 304 -10.07 23.11 -11.39
C MET A 304 -9.61 23.44 -9.97
N THR A 305 -10.46 24.08 -9.16
CA THR A 305 -10.16 24.43 -7.77
C THR A 305 -10.06 23.18 -6.90
N GLN A 306 -10.98 22.23 -7.11
CA GLN A 306 -11.00 20.93 -6.44
C GLN A 306 -9.85 20.03 -6.92
N LEU A 307 -9.48 20.08 -8.20
CA LEU A 307 -8.30 19.40 -8.73
C LEU A 307 -7.02 19.92 -8.07
N HIS A 308 -6.87 21.24 -7.95
CA HIS A 308 -5.70 21.84 -7.32
C HIS A 308 -5.62 21.47 -5.83
N GLN A 309 -6.74 21.52 -5.12
CA GLN A 309 -6.82 21.08 -3.73
C GLN A 309 -6.54 19.57 -3.57
N LEU A 310 -7.11 18.72 -4.43
CA LEU A 310 -6.88 17.28 -4.40
C LEU A 310 -5.46 16.89 -4.81
N CYS A 311 -4.84 17.62 -5.74
CA CYS A 311 -3.43 17.48 -6.06
C CYS A 311 -2.57 17.79 -4.84
N GLN A 312 -2.87 18.85 -4.09
CA GLN A 312 -2.15 19.17 -2.85
C GLN A 312 -2.39 18.09 -1.78
N GLU A 313 -3.63 17.63 -1.60
CA GLU A 313 -3.99 16.58 -0.63
C GLU A 313 -3.40 15.20 -0.97
N GLU A 314 -3.34 14.81 -2.24
CA GLU A 314 -2.78 13.52 -2.64
C GLU A 314 -1.26 13.57 -2.78
N TRP A 315 -0.69 14.73 -3.15
CA TRP A 315 0.76 14.96 -3.09
C TRP A 315 1.25 14.92 -1.65
N ALA A 316 0.45 15.45 -0.73
CA ALA A 316 0.68 15.34 0.70
C ALA A 316 0.76 13.87 1.16
N LYS A 317 -0.03 12.97 0.58
CA LYS A 317 0.01 11.54 0.95
C LYS A 317 1.19 10.78 0.35
N ILE A 318 1.96 11.37 -0.56
CA ILE A 318 3.11 10.69 -1.16
C ILE A 318 4.27 10.71 -0.18
N HIS A 319 4.57 9.54 0.35
CA HIS A 319 5.51 9.40 1.45
C HIS A 319 6.98 9.60 1.00
N PRO A 320 7.82 10.31 1.79
CA PRO A 320 9.24 10.60 1.48
C PRO A 320 10.10 9.38 1.13
N THR A 321 9.79 8.22 1.71
CA THR A 321 10.55 6.98 1.47
C THR A 321 10.33 6.44 0.04
N TYR A 322 9.30 6.90 -0.68
CA TYR A 322 9.13 6.61 -2.11
C TYR A 322 10.25 7.25 -2.91
N CYS A 323 10.56 8.52 -2.62
CA CYS A 323 11.64 9.26 -3.24
C CYS A 323 12.99 8.61 -2.96
N VAL A 324 13.25 8.18 -1.73
CA VAL A 324 14.48 7.45 -1.37
C VAL A 324 14.60 6.14 -2.15
N LYS A 325 13.53 5.34 -2.23
CA LYS A 325 13.49 4.11 -3.03
C LYS A 325 13.74 4.37 -4.52
N LEU A 326 13.25 5.49 -5.05
CA LEU A 326 13.42 5.84 -6.46
C LEU A 326 14.82 6.39 -6.76
N VAL A 327 15.40 7.18 -5.85
CA VAL A 327 16.75 7.73 -5.97
C VAL A 327 17.82 6.64 -5.82
N GLU A 328 17.64 5.69 -4.90
CA GLU A 328 18.60 4.61 -4.69
C GLU A 328 18.35 3.35 -5.55
N GLY A 329 17.14 3.18 -6.09
CA GLY A 329 16.79 2.17 -7.11
C GLY A 329 17.51 2.35 -8.44
N TYR A 330 18.29 3.43 -8.57
CA TYR A 330 19.23 3.64 -9.66
C TYR A 330 20.32 2.55 -9.64
N PRO A 331 20.57 1.85 -10.75
CA PRO A 331 21.74 0.99 -10.83
C PRO A 331 22.99 1.87 -10.68
N LYS A 332 23.76 1.66 -9.60
CA LYS A 332 25.15 2.13 -9.54
C LYS A 332 25.84 1.55 -10.78
N CYS A 333 26.29 2.42 -11.69
CA CYS A 333 26.95 2.04 -12.95
C CYS A 333 28.06 1.01 -12.70
N GLY A 334 27.72 -0.27 -12.85
CA GLY A 334 28.67 -1.38 -12.72
C GLY A 334 28.68 -2.31 -13.93
N SER A 335 27.71 -2.23 -14.82
CA SER A 335 27.52 -3.29 -15.82
C SER A 335 26.81 -2.85 -17.10
N TYR A 336 27.12 -1.66 -17.64
CA TYR A 336 26.87 -1.35 -19.05
C TYR A 336 28.01 -0.49 -19.63
N SER A 337 28.58 -0.98 -20.73
CA SER A 337 29.51 -0.39 -21.72
C SER A 337 30.49 0.74 -21.32
N ASN A 338 31.75 0.54 -21.73
CA ASN A 338 32.96 1.33 -21.47
C ASN A 338 32.97 2.82 -21.92
N GLU A 339 31.85 3.44 -22.31
CA GLU A 339 31.80 4.84 -22.75
C GLU A 339 31.28 5.84 -21.70
N LEU A 340 30.66 5.37 -20.61
CA LEU A 340 30.07 6.23 -19.56
C LEU A 340 31.04 6.69 -18.45
N LYS A 341 32.34 6.41 -18.58
CA LYS A 341 33.33 6.58 -17.50
C LYS A 341 33.85 8.01 -17.27
N ARG A 342 33.21 9.05 -17.82
CA ARG A 342 33.81 10.41 -17.86
C ARG A 342 32.99 11.58 -17.33
N VAL A 343 31.85 11.37 -16.67
CA VAL A 343 31.19 12.49 -15.95
C VAL A 343 31.35 12.27 -14.45
N SER A 344 32.21 13.11 -13.89
CA SER A 344 32.85 13.07 -12.57
C SER A 344 31.89 12.98 -11.38
N ASP A 345 32.31 12.18 -10.40
CA ASP A 345 31.73 11.87 -9.09
C ASP A 345 31.32 13.07 -8.19
N THR A 346 31.48 14.32 -8.62
CA THR A 346 31.23 15.52 -7.82
C THR A 346 29.82 16.13 -7.96
N GLN A 347 29.08 15.85 -9.04
CA GLN A 347 27.70 16.38 -9.19
C GLN A 347 26.62 15.50 -8.54
N TYR A 348 26.85 14.19 -8.45
CA TYR A 348 25.93 13.25 -7.79
C TYR A 348 25.86 13.44 -6.26
N LEU A 349 26.94 13.94 -5.64
CA LEU A 349 27.06 14.09 -4.19
C LEU A 349 26.28 15.27 -3.58
N ASN A 350 25.84 16.24 -4.40
CA ASN A 350 25.09 17.42 -3.94
C ASN A 350 23.57 17.26 -4.05
N TRP A 351 23.06 16.15 -4.59
CA TRP A 351 21.62 15.95 -4.88
C TRP A 351 20.81 15.32 -3.74
N ASP A 352 21.47 14.66 -2.79
CA ASP A 352 20.80 14.10 -1.59
C ASP A 352 20.11 15.17 -0.71
N ALA A 353 20.58 16.42 -0.75
CA ALA A 353 20.14 17.47 0.17
C ALA A 353 19.01 18.35 -0.39
N SER A 354 18.84 18.45 -1.72
CA SER A 354 17.85 19.35 -2.34
C SER A 354 16.57 18.66 -2.80
N PHE A 355 16.61 17.34 -3.05
CA PHE A 355 15.43 16.56 -3.47
C PHE A 355 14.54 16.17 -2.29
N LEU A 356 15.15 15.87 -1.13
CA LEU A 356 14.46 15.67 0.14
C LEU A 356 14.20 17.02 0.81
N ARG A 357 13.43 17.91 0.18
CA ARG A 357 12.97 19.13 0.86
C ARG A 357 12.13 18.75 2.08
N ASP A 358 12.26 19.54 3.14
CA ASP A 358 11.50 19.41 4.39
C ASP A 358 9.99 19.28 4.15
N ASP A 359 9.49 19.90 3.08
CA ASP A 359 8.09 19.87 2.61
C ASP A 359 7.50 18.46 2.41
N MET A 360 8.32 17.43 2.11
CA MET A 360 7.81 16.06 1.89
C MET A 360 7.52 15.32 3.20
N PHE A 361 8.22 15.64 4.29
CA PHE A 361 8.05 14.99 5.59
C PHE A 361 6.90 15.60 6.41
N THR A 362 6.48 16.82 6.07
CA THR A 362 5.40 17.59 6.74
C THR A 362 3.98 17.11 6.47
N ASN A 363 3.79 16.14 5.56
CA ASN A 363 2.47 15.83 5.01
C ASN A 363 1.87 14.48 5.44
N VAL A 364 2.57 13.74 6.30
CA VAL A 364 2.01 12.54 6.93
C VAL A 364 1.05 12.99 8.03
N GLU A 365 -0.19 12.49 8.01
CA GLU A 365 -1.14 12.80 9.08
C GLU A 365 -0.66 12.17 10.40
N PRO A 366 -0.43 12.97 11.46
CA PRO A 366 0.06 12.46 12.73
C PRO A 366 -0.96 11.53 13.39
N ALA A 367 -0.46 10.47 14.02
CA ALA A 367 -1.22 9.61 14.91
C ALA A 367 -1.48 10.27 16.27
N GLY A 368 -0.69 11.29 16.65
CA GLY A 368 -0.85 12.02 17.90
C GLY A 368 -0.55 11.13 19.12
N LYS A 369 0.44 10.26 19.00
CA LYS A 369 0.88 9.31 20.02
C LYS A 369 2.31 9.61 20.45
N ARG A 370 2.71 9.05 21.60
CA ARG A 370 4.09 9.17 22.11
C ARG A 370 4.93 8.02 21.59
N PHE A 371 5.93 8.34 20.77
CA PHE A 371 6.78 7.36 20.10
C PHE A 371 8.17 7.29 20.72
N VAL A 372 8.68 6.07 20.83
CA VAL A 372 10.11 5.81 20.98
C VAL A 372 10.58 5.08 19.73
N VAL A 373 11.47 5.71 18.97
CA VAL A 373 12.13 5.13 17.80
C VAL A 373 13.53 4.72 18.19
N ALA A 374 13.78 3.42 18.29
CA ALA A 374 15.07 2.86 18.65
C ALA A 374 15.74 2.24 17.43
N VAL A 375 16.94 2.69 17.10
CA VAL A 375 17.73 2.20 15.97
C VAL A 375 18.92 1.40 16.49
N ASP A 376 19.01 0.16 16.03
CA ASP A 376 20.14 -0.71 16.29
C ASP A 376 21.40 -0.16 15.61
N ILE A 377 22.45 0.06 16.39
CA ILE A 377 23.73 0.58 15.92
C ILE A 377 24.46 -0.42 14.99
N SER A 378 24.11 -1.70 15.02
CA SER A 378 24.60 -2.68 14.03
C SER A 378 24.06 -2.42 12.61
N THR A 379 23.17 -1.44 12.44
CA THR A 379 22.75 -0.97 11.12
C THR A 379 23.95 -0.41 10.34
N SER A 380 24.43 -1.18 9.37
CA SER A 380 25.59 -0.80 8.57
C SER A 380 25.18 -0.02 7.31
N LEU A 381 25.99 0.98 6.93
CA LEU A 381 25.92 1.63 5.61
C LEU A 381 26.22 0.65 4.45
N SER A 382 26.87 -0.49 4.72
CA SER A 382 27.16 -1.53 3.74
C SER A 382 26.07 -2.59 3.61
N SER A 383 25.22 -2.74 4.62
CA SER A 383 24.10 -3.69 4.60
C SER A 383 22.95 -3.10 3.79
N ILE A 384 22.31 -3.93 2.97
CA ILE A 384 21.21 -3.52 2.09
C ILE A 384 19.90 -4.07 2.61
N VAL A 385 18.86 -3.23 2.61
CA VAL A 385 17.51 -3.62 3.01
C VAL A 385 16.93 -4.63 2.02
N LYS A 386 16.33 -5.69 2.55
CA LYS A 386 15.68 -6.76 1.77
C LYS A 386 14.74 -6.19 0.71
N GLY A 387 14.97 -6.56 -0.56
CA GLY A 387 14.12 -6.19 -1.69
C GLY A 387 14.39 -4.80 -2.27
N THR A 388 15.47 -4.13 -1.84
CA THR A 388 15.85 -2.79 -2.32
C THR A 388 17.36 -2.73 -2.58
N SER A 389 17.85 -1.59 -3.06
CA SER A 389 19.26 -1.19 -3.14
C SER A 389 19.66 -0.20 -2.02
N VAL A 390 18.75 0.06 -1.08
CA VAL A 390 18.86 1.05 0.00
C VAL A 390 19.69 0.47 1.15
N SER A 391 20.61 1.26 1.72
CA SER A 391 21.35 0.81 2.91
C SER A 391 20.44 0.77 4.15
N THR A 392 20.69 -0.16 5.08
CA THR A 392 19.84 -0.29 6.28
C THR A 392 19.90 0.94 7.17
N ALA A 393 21.07 1.57 7.27
CA ALA A 393 21.24 2.84 7.98
C ALA A 393 20.45 3.99 7.35
N VAL A 394 20.43 4.09 6.01
CA VAL A 394 19.65 5.12 5.30
C VAL A 394 18.14 4.89 5.45
N ALA A 395 17.67 3.64 5.36
CA ALA A 395 16.26 3.33 5.59
C ALA A 395 15.83 3.64 7.03
N ALA A 396 16.63 3.24 8.03
CA ALA A 396 16.38 3.56 9.43
C ALA A 396 16.37 5.08 9.66
N ALA A 397 17.32 5.81 9.10
CA ALA A 397 17.38 7.26 9.17
C ALA A 397 16.15 7.93 8.56
N ALA A 398 15.75 7.52 7.36
CA ALA A 398 14.59 8.07 6.67
C ALA A 398 13.31 7.87 7.49
N MET A 399 13.12 6.68 8.06
CA MET A 399 11.97 6.39 8.92
C MET A 399 11.99 7.15 10.22
N THR A 400 13.16 7.25 10.84
CA THR A 400 13.33 7.99 12.08
C THR A 400 13.02 9.47 11.85
N MET A 401 13.46 10.04 10.73
CA MET A 401 13.12 11.42 10.33
C MET A 401 11.62 11.60 10.12
N VAL A 402 10.92 10.62 9.52
CA VAL A 402 9.47 10.69 9.33
C VAL A 402 8.76 10.83 10.67
N PHE A 403 9.01 9.96 11.64
CA PHE A 403 8.35 10.05 12.95
C PHE A 403 8.81 11.26 13.74
N ALA A 404 10.11 11.56 13.76
CA ALA A 404 10.63 12.73 14.48
C ALA A 404 10.08 14.06 13.97
N ARG A 405 9.73 14.15 12.67
CA ARG A 405 9.17 15.37 12.06
C ARG A 405 7.64 15.39 12.02
N THR A 406 6.99 14.22 12.05
CA THR A 406 5.52 14.11 11.99
C THR A 406 4.89 14.16 13.39
N GLU A 407 5.50 13.49 14.37
CA GLU A 407 4.92 13.28 15.68
C GLU A 407 5.63 14.16 16.72
N ALA A 408 4.87 15.04 17.36
CA ALA A 408 5.39 16.02 18.31
C ALA A 408 6.12 15.40 19.51
N GLU A 409 5.71 14.20 19.94
CA GLU A 409 6.28 13.48 21.08
C GLU A 409 7.05 12.22 20.63
N THR A 410 8.11 12.42 19.84
CA THR A 410 9.03 11.33 19.41
C THR A 410 10.38 11.43 20.10
N GLN A 411 10.82 10.32 20.70
CA GLN A 411 12.17 10.18 21.22
C GLN A 411 12.96 9.19 20.38
N VAL A 412 14.09 9.65 19.85
CA VAL A 412 14.97 8.82 19.01
C VAL A 412 16.15 8.34 19.85
N MET A 413 16.40 7.04 19.79
CA MET A 413 17.45 6.36 20.52
C MET A 413 18.28 5.50 19.58
N ALA A 414 19.60 5.46 19.78
CA ALA A 414 20.46 4.44 19.22
C ALA A 414 20.83 3.45 20.34
N TYR A 415 20.87 2.15 20.05
CA TYR A 415 21.18 1.13 21.07
C TYR A 415 22.14 0.05 20.56
N SER A 416 23.03 -0.40 21.45
CA SER A 416 24.06 -1.44 21.25
C SER A 416 24.60 -1.89 22.59
N GLU A 417 24.86 -3.19 22.76
CA GLU A 417 25.67 -3.72 23.87
C GLU A 417 25.27 -3.17 25.26
N GLY A 418 24.00 -3.32 25.64
CA GLY A 418 23.48 -2.87 26.94
C GLY A 418 23.41 -1.34 27.13
N ALA A 419 23.88 -0.55 26.17
CA ALA A 419 23.81 0.90 26.17
C ALA A 419 22.69 1.39 25.24
N ILE A 420 21.98 2.41 25.71
CA ILE A 420 21.01 3.18 24.93
C ILE A 420 21.38 4.65 25.03
N VAL A 421 21.51 5.28 23.87
CA VAL A 421 21.99 6.66 23.74
C VAL A 421 20.93 7.47 23.01
N PRO A 422 20.49 8.62 23.56
CA PRO A 422 19.57 9.50 22.85
C PRO A 422 20.25 10.12 21.63
N CYS A 423 19.58 10.09 20.49
CA CYS A 423 20.02 10.74 19.26
C CYS A 423 19.15 11.98 19.02
N THR A 424 19.76 13.16 19.03
CA THR A 424 19.03 14.40 18.76
C THR A 424 18.94 14.62 17.26
N ILE A 425 17.77 14.40 16.68
CA ILE A 425 17.49 14.76 15.29
C ILE A 425 16.85 16.15 15.28
N THR A 426 17.53 17.12 14.70
CA THR A 426 17.01 18.49 14.52
C THR A 426 16.38 18.65 13.15
N GLU A 427 15.39 19.54 13.00
CA GLU A 427 14.67 19.78 11.74
C GLU A 427 15.61 20.05 10.55
N GLY A 428 16.72 20.78 10.74
CA GLY A 428 17.67 21.08 9.67
C GLY A 428 18.66 19.97 9.29
N MET A 429 18.58 18.77 9.89
CA MET A 429 19.47 17.66 9.53
C MET A 429 19.03 17.00 8.22
N SER A 430 19.98 16.85 7.29
CA SER A 430 19.82 16.04 6.08
C SER A 430 19.80 14.55 6.38
N LEU A 431 19.22 13.75 5.48
CA LEU A 431 19.15 12.29 5.59
C LEU A 431 20.53 11.65 5.84
N ARG A 432 21.56 12.14 5.15
CA ARG A 432 22.94 11.67 5.32
C ARG A 432 23.50 11.97 6.70
N GLN A 433 23.22 13.15 7.24
CA GLN A 433 23.67 13.53 8.59
C GLN A 433 23.00 12.65 9.64
N VAL A 434 21.69 12.40 9.50
CA VAL A 434 20.97 11.48 10.40
C VAL A 434 21.51 10.06 10.28
N ALA A 435 21.68 9.53 9.07
CA ALA A 435 22.25 8.19 8.87
C ALA A 435 23.66 8.07 9.47
N THR A 436 24.48 9.12 9.36
CA THR A 436 25.80 9.13 9.98
C THR A 436 25.68 9.15 11.51
N GLU A 437 24.79 9.98 12.07
CA GLU A 437 24.55 10.08 13.52
C GLU A 437 24.17 8.74 14.14
N LEU A 438 23.29 7.99 13.47
CA LEU A 438 22.80 6.69 13.95
C LEU A 438 23.87 5.59 13.95
N VAL A 439 24.92 5.73 13.13
CA VAL A 439 25.99 4.72 12.94
C VAL A 439 27.32 5.14 13.61
N LYS A 440 27.37 6.29 14.29
CA LYS A 440 28.59 6.82 14.93
C LYS A 440 29.16 5.95 16.05
N ILE A 441 28.35 5.09 16.64
CA ILE A 441 28.72 4.30 17.80
C ILE A 441 29.16 2.91 17.32
N PRO A 442 30.26 2.32 17.82
CA PRO A 442 30.67 0.98 17.41
C PRO A 442 29.69 -0.10 17.90
N SER A 443 29.52 -1.14 17.08
CA SER A 443 28.51 -2.19 17.21
C SER A 443 28.95 -3.42 18.01
N GLY A 444 28.06 -3.94 18.86
CA GLY A 444 28.15 -5.25 19.52
C GLY A 444 26.96 -6.16 19.17
N TYR A 445 26.40 -6.88 20.15
CA TYR A 445 25.18 -7.69 19.98
C TYR A 445 23.90 -6.86 20.17
N THR A 446 22.79 -7.30 19.57
CA THR A 446 21.49 -6.59 19.59
C THR A 446 20.55 -7.17 20.65
N ASP A 447 20.07 -6.31 21.55
CA ASP A 447 18.97 -6.62 22.47
C ASP A 447 17.78 -5.68 22.24
N CYS A 448 16.71 -6.23 21.67
CA CYS A 448 15.47 -5.50 21.35
C CYS A 448 14.63 -5.17 22.60
N ALA A 449 14.96 -5.69 23.79
CA ALA A 449 14.25 -5.34 25.03
C ALA A 449 14.75 -4.02 25.64
N LEU A 450 15.97 -3.58 25.31
CA LEU A 450 16.62 -2.42 25.93
C LEU A 450 15.80 -1.12 25.86
N PRO A 451 15.17 -0.74 24.72
CA PRO A 451 14.37 0.48 24.66
C PRO A 451 13.18 0.47 25.64
N ILE A 452 12.59 -0.70 25.86
CA ILE A 452 11.44 -0.89 26.75
C ILE A 452 11.89 -0.83 28.21
N LEU A 453 12.98 -1.52 28.54
CA LEU A 453 13.58 -1.51 29.88
C LEU A 453 14.01 -0.10 30.28
N TRP A 454 14.68 0.62 29.38
CA TRP A 454 15.08 2.00 29.58
C TRP A 454 13.88 2.92 29.87
N ALA A 455 12.81 2.82 29.08
CA ALA A 455 11.61 3.61 29.30
C ALA A 455 10.94 3.25 30.64
N SER A 456 10.95 1.97 31.02
CA SER A 456 10.46 1.47 32.31
C SER A 456 11.24 2.04 33.50
N GLU A 457 12.57 2.07 33.41
CA GLU A 457 13.44 2.59 34.47
C GLU A 457 13.29 4.09 34.64
N LYS A 458 13.28 4.83 33.52
CA LYS A 458 13.11 6.28 33.50
C LYS A 458 11.67 6.73 33.76
N ARG A 459 10.70 5.80 33.81
CA ARG A 459 9.26 6.06 33.92
C ARG A 459 8.74 7.00 32.83
N ILE A 460 9.27 6.85 31.62
CA ILE A 460 8.81 7.60 30.45
C ILE A 460 7.59 6.89 29.91
N THR A 461 6.51 7.63 29.69
CA THR A 461 5.26 7.11 29.13
C THR A 461 5.33 7.07 27.61
N VAL A 462 5.14 5.88 27.03
CA VAL A 462 5.31 5.62 25.60
C VAL A 462 4.10 4.85 25.09
N ASP A 463 3.47 5.32 24.02
CA ASP A 463 2.32 4.63 23.41
C ASP A 463 2.78 3.61 22.37
N MET A 464 3.88 3.89 21.66
CA MET A 464 4.42 2.99 20.64
C MET A 464 5.94 2.97 20.61
N PHE A 465 6.51 1.77 20.71
CA PHE A 465 7.92 1.48 20.47
C PHE A 465 8.12 1.00 19.04
N ILE A 466 9.04 1.62 18.31
CA ILE A 466 9.47 1.21 16.97
C ILE A 466 10.95 0.86 17.05
N ILE A 467 11.30 -0.39 16.78
CA ILE A 467 12.68 -0.89 16.90
C ILE A 467 13.18 -1.28 15.52
N PHE A 468 14.22 -0.63 15.02
CA PHE A 468 14.89 -1.00 13.77
C PHE A 468 16.09 -1.89 14.06
N THR A 469 16.16 -3.07 13.45
CA THR A 469 17.30 -3.99 13.60
C THR A 469 17.65 -4.70 12.29
N ASN A 470 18.92 -5.05 12.15
CA ASN A 470 19.42 -5.94 11.10
C ASN A 470 19.39 -7.42 11.50
N SER A 471 19.27 -7.71 12.80
CA SER A 471 19.33 -9.07 13.32
C SER A 471 17.97 -9.76 13.23
N ALA A 472 17.97 -11.02 12.80
CA ALA A 472 16.76 -11.85 12.74
C ALA A 472 16.40 -12.47 14.10
N CYS A 473 17.31 -12.39 15.08
CA CYS A 473 17.22 -13.14 16.32
C CYS A 473 17.47 -12.22 17.52
N TRP A 474 16.62 -12.37 18.53
CA TRP A 474 16.85 -11.85 19.88
C TRP A 474 18.04 -12.60 20.52
N HIS A 475 19.04 -11.85 20.99
CA HIS A 475 20.22 -12.39 21.68
C HIS A 475 20.34 -11.83 23.12
N GLY A 476 19.30 -11.18 23.64
CA GLY A 476 19.27 -10.61 24.99
C GLY A 476 18.95 -11.64 26.08
N GLU A 477 19.08 -11.24 27.35
CA GLU A 477 18.65 -12.06 28.50
C GLU A 477 17.14 -11.92 28.78
N ALA A 478 16.53 -10.78 28.42
CA ALA A 478 15.12 -10.48 28.67
C ALA A 478 14.25 -10.48 27.40
N ASN A 479 13.15 -11.21 27.40
CA ASN A 479 12.25 -11.33 26.24
C ASN A 479 11.51 -10.00 26.00
N PRO A 480 11.56 -9.39 24.79
CA PRO A 480 10.89 -8.12 24.50
C PRO A 480 9.38 -8.14 24.77
N THR A 481 8.72 -9.27 24.50
CA THR A 481 7.29 -9.49 24.73
C THR A 481 6.96 -9.40 26.21
N GLU A 482 7.75 -10.07 27.05
CA GLU A 482 7.60 -10.03 28.50
C GLU A 482 7.92 -8.63 29.06
N CYS A 483 8.98 -7.99 28.56
CA CYS A 483 9.35 -6.63 28.93
C CYS A 483 8.23 -5.63 28.63
N LEU A 484 7.56 -5.74 27.47
CA LEU A 484 6.42 -4.89 27.15
C LEU A 484 5.24 -5.14 28.07
N ARG A 485 4.91 -6.40 28.38
CA ARG A 485 3.83 -6.76 29.31
C ARG A 485 4.11 -6.19 30.72
N MET A 486 5.34 -6.31 31.21
CA MET A 486 5.77 -5.72 32.47
C MET A 486 5.69 -4.19 32.45
N TYR A 487 6.14 -3.56 31.35
CA TYR A 487 6.05 -2.12 31.16
C TYR A 487 4.59 -1.63 31.21
N ARG A 488 3.69 -2.29 30.48
CA ARG A 488 2.24 -1.97 30.49
C ARG A 488 1.65 -2.07 31.90
N HIS A 489 1.97 -3.13 32.63
CA HIS A 489 1.50 -3.30 34.02
C HIS A 489 2.05 -2.20 34.94
N LYS A 490 3.34 -1.88 34.82
CA LYS A 490 4.00 -0.86 35.66
C LYS A 490 3.54 0.56 35.37
N MET A 491 3.27 0.87 34.10
CA MET A 491 2.93 2.23 33.65
C MET A 491 1.41 2.47 33.52
N GLY A 492 0.60 1.41 33.53
CA GLY A 492 -0.85 1.51 33.40
C GLY A 492 -1.34 1.94 32.02
N ILE A 493 -0.54 1.71 30.96
CA ILE A 493 -0.83 2.11 29.59
C ILE A 493 -0.71 0.92 28.63
N PHE A 494 -1.54 0.89 27.59
CA PHE A 494 -1.50 -0.15 26.56
C PHE A 494 -0.51 0.23 25.44
N SER A 495 0.77 0.06 25.72
CA SER A 495 1.84 0.38 24.78
C SER A 495 2.02 -0.69 23.71
N LYS A 496 2.32 -0.26 22.49
CA LYS A 496 2.52 -1.14 21.33
C LYS A 496 4.00 -1.28 21.02
N LEU A 497 4.37 -2.40 20.42
CA LEU A 497 5.73 -2.68 19.98
C LEU A 497 5.71 -3.10 18.52
N MET A 498 6.57 -2.49 17.72
CA MET A 498 6.83 -2.94 16.37
C MET A 498 8.31 -3.10 16.13
N VAL A 499 8.71 -4.28 15.65
CA VAL A 499 10.11 -4.59 15.36
C VAL A 499 10.33 -4.72 13.86
N CYS A 500 11.16 -3.83 13.33
CA CYS A 500 11.49 -3.68 11.92
C CYS A 500 12.83 -4.34 11.60
N GLY A 501 12.76 -5.55 11.05
CA GLY A 501 13.89 -6.34 10.59
C GLY A 501 14.26 -5.95 9.16
N LEU A 502 15.24 -5.08 9.00
CA LEU A 502 15.60 -4.48 7.71
C LEU A 502 16.23 -5.51 6.75
N THR A 503 16.93 -6.51 7.27
CA THR A 503 17.60 -7.58 6.50
C THR A 503 16.99 -8.97 6.72
N SER A 504 16.10 -9.14 7.70
CA SER A 504 15.58 -10.45 8.08
C SER A 504 14.50 -10.97 7.13
N ASN A 505 14.51 -12.30 6.91
CA ASN A 505 13.45 -13.03 6.21
C ASN A 505 12.36 -13.58 7.15
N GLY A 506 12.55 -13.44 8.47
CA GLY A 506 11.62 -13.90 9.48
C GLY A 506 12.07 -13.34 10.83
N LEU A 507 11.35 -12.33 11.30
CA LEU A 507 11.34 -11.97 12.71
C LEU A 507 10.21 -12.77 13.38
N SER A 508 10.45 -13.17 14.62
CA SER A 508 9.45 -13.82 15.47
C SER A 508 9.63 -13.30 16.90
N ILE A 509 9.63 -11.98 17.03
CA ILE A 509 9.68 -11.29 18.33
C ILE A 509 8.25 -11.04 18.79
N ALA A 510 7.38 -10.57 17.89
CA ALA A 510 5.96 -10.46 18.16
C ALA A 510 5.36 -11.87 18.33
N ASP A 511 4.69 -12.11 19.45
CA ASP A 511 3.94 -13.35 19.65
C ASP A 511 2.72 -13.35 18.70
N PRO A 512 2.65 -14.24 17.70
CA PRO A 512 1.59 -14.21 16.70
C PRO A 512 0.21 -14.56 17.26
N ALA A 513 0.12 -15.20 18.43
CA ALA A 513 -1.11 -15.83 18.91
C ALA A 513 -1.86 -15.01 19.97
N GLU A 514 -1.21 -14.06 20.67
CA GLU A 514 -1.80 -13.51 21.90
C GLU A 514 -1.84 -11.97 22.01
N ASP A 515 -0.95 -11.23 21.34
CA ASP A 515 -0.83 -9.78 21.59
C ASP A 515 -1.18 -8.92 20.37
N ARG A 516 -2.35 -8.25 20.44
CA ARG A 516 -2.77 -7.33 19.37
C ARG A 516 -1.86 -6.11 19.22
N GLY A 517 -1.11 -5.76 20.28
CA GLY A 517 -0.24 -4.59 20.31
C GLY A 517 1.19 -4.85 19.84
N MET A 518 1.49 -6.04 19.31
CA MET A 518 2.80 -6.39 18.77
C MET A 518 2.74 -6.71 17.28
N LEU A 519 3.74 -6.27 16.52
CA LEU A 519 3.85 -6.57 15.09
C LEU A 519 5.32 -6.59 14.64
N ASP A 520 5.68 -7.60 13.85
CA ASP A 520 6.98 -7.72 13.22
C ASP A 520 6.92 -7.26 11.76
N LEU A 521 7.93 -6.53 11.33
CA LEU A 521 8.04 -5.96 9.99
C LEU A 521 9.31 -6.50 9.32
N CYS A 522 9.15 -7.26 8.25
CA CYS A 522 10.23 -7.92 7.52
C CYS A 522 10.55 -7.17 6.21
N GLY A 523 11.69 -6.48 6.17
CA GLY A 523 12.15 -5.65 5.04
C GLY A 523 11.72 -4.19 5.15
N PHE A 524 11.73 -3.46 4.04
CA PHE A 524 11.25 -2.08 4.01
C PHE A 524 10.60 -1.69 2.67
N ASP A 525 9.41 -1.11 2.74
CA ASP A 525 8.73 -0.48 1.60
C ASP A 525 7.81 0.67 2.10
N LEU A 526 7.08 1.30 1.18
CA LEU A 526 6.14 2.37 1.55
C LEU A 526 5.00 1.90 2.43
N GLY A 527 4.58 0.65 2.28
CA GLY A 527 3.51 0.07 3.07
C GLY A 527 3.85 -0.03 4.54
N ALA A 528 5.14 -0.12 4.87
CA ALA A 528 5.62 -0.12 6.24
C ALA A 528 4.98 1.00 7.07
N ILE A 529 5.03 2.25 6.61
CA ILE A 529 4.53 3.42 7.36
C ILE A 529 3.04 3.32 7.64
N GLU A 530 2.25 2.95 6.63
CA GLU A 530 0.82 2.76 6.80
C GLU A 530 0.52 1.64 7.81
N VAL A 531 1.31 0.56 7.83
CA VAL A 531 1.19 -0.49 8.85
C VAL A 531 1.51 0.04 10.25
N ILE A 532 2.59 0.81 10.41
CA ILE A 532 2.94 1.45 11.70
C ILE A 532 1.77 2.29 12.20
N ARG A 533 1.23 3.13 11.30
CA ARG A 533 0.16 4.06 11.61
C ARG A 533 -1.15 3.34 11.92
N ASN A 534 -1.50 2.31 11.14
CA ASN A 534 -2.66 1.48 11.38
C ASN A 534 -2.57 0.78 12.75
N LEU A 535 -1.39 0.29 13.13
CA LEU A 535 -1.16 -0.28 14.46
C LEU A 535 -1.27 0.79 15.55
N ALA A 536 -0.64 1.96 15.37
CA ALA A 536 -0.71 3.09 16.31
C ALA A 536 -2.15 3.55 16.60
N LEU A 537 -3.02 3.50 15.59
CA LEU A 537 -4.43 3.91 15.64
C LEU A 537 -5.41 2.79 16.03
N ASP A 538 -4.93 1.60 16.42
CA ASP A 538 -5.77 0.44 16.81
C ASP A 538 -6.65 -0.09 15.65
N LEU A 539 -6.20 0.08 14.40
CA LEU A 539 -6.90 -0.42 13.22
C LEU A 539 -6.57 -1.88 12.87
N ILE A 540 -5.42 -2.41 13.33
CA ILE A 540 -4.93 -3.77 13.05
C ILE A 540 -4.33 -4.43 14.30
#